data_AF-A0A4R5U4V4-F1
#
_entry.id   AF-A0A4R5U4V4-F1
#
_cell.length_a   1.000
_cell.length_b   1.000
_cell.length_c   1.000
_cell.angle_alpha   90.00
_cell.angle_beta   90.00
_cell.angle_gamma   90.00
#
_symmetry.space_group_name_H-M   'P 1'
#
loop_
_entity.id
_entity.type
_entity.pdbx_description
1 polymer ?
#
loop_
_entity_poly.entity_id
_entity_poly.type
_entity_poly.pdbx_seq_one_letter_code
_entity_poly.pdbx_strand_id
1 'polypeptide(L)'
;MRAVAQRRGQPLFRARLLDAYEGKCAITGCSALEVLEAAHVLPYRGDHTNRVDNGLLLRADLHTLFDCQLLWITAENTVALAPALLATDYVSLQGQALRLPASRANHPNPAHLAEHARACHARHLLQSD
;
A
#
# COMPACT_ATOMS: atom_id res chain seq x y z
N MET A 1 9.93 -3.19 -18.01
CA MET A 1 9.85 -3.99 -16.77
C MET A 1 10.63 -3.26 -15.68
N ARG A 2 9.98 -2.76 -14.63
CA ARG A 2 10.73 -2.42 -13.41
C ARG A 2 11.31 -3.74 -12.92
N ALA A 3 12.63 -3.83 -12.84
CA ALA A 3 13.28 -4.98 -12.24
C ALA A 3 12.68 -5.15 -10.85
N VAL A 4 11.98 -6.26 -10.61
CA VAL A 4 11.73 -6.76 -9.27
C VAL A 4 13.12 -7.07 -8.74
N ALA A 5 13.78 -6.07 -8.16
CA ALA A 5 15.01 -6.28 -7.43
C ALA A 5 14.67 -7.38 -6.43
N GLN A 6 15.23 -8.58 -6.60
CA GLN A 6 15.06 -9.69 -5.68
C GLN A 6 15.65 -9.25 -4.35
N ARG A 7 14.82 -8.59 -3.52
CA ARG A 7 15.18 -8.18 -2.17
C ARG A 7 15.22 -9.48 -1.35
N ARG A 8 16.34 -9.75 -0.70
CA ARG A 8 16.42 -10.87 0.26
C ARG A 8 15.28 -10.73 1.26
N GLY A 9 14.56 -11.83 1.54
CA GLY A 9 13.40 -11.84 2.44
C GLY A 9 12.03 -11.51 1.82
N GLN A 10 11.98 -11.05 0.56
CA GLN A 10 10.71 -10.71 -0.11
C GLN A 10 9.71 -11.87 -0.25
N PRO A 11 10.13 -13.13 -0.49
CA PRO A 11 9.20 -14.27 -0.50
C PRO A 11 8.51 -14.51 0.85
N LEU A 12 9.25 -14.39 1.96
CA LEU A 12 8.70 -14.57 3.31
C LEU A 12 7.80 -13.41 3.71
N PHE A 13 8.20 -12.17 3.41
CA PHE A 13 7.38 -10.98 3.64
C PHE A 13 6.03 -11.09 2.90
N ARG A 14 6.08 -11.49 1.63
CA ARG A 14 4.88 -11.77 0.83
C ARG A 14 4.01 -12.84 1.46
N ALA A 15 4.58 -13.98 1.85
CA ALA A 15 3.81 -15.06 2.47
C ALA A 15 3.09 -14.59 3.75
N ARG A 16 3.77 -13.80 4.60
CA ARG A 16 3.16 -13.23 5.82
C ARG A 16 2.02 -12.25 5.52
N LEU A 17 2.14 -11.44 4.48
CA LEU A 17 1.07 -10.53 4.08
C LEU A 17 -0.11 -11.28 3.46
N LEU A 18 0.15 -12.31 2.65
CA LEU A 18 -0.90 -13.20 2.13
C LEU A 18 -1.72 -13.82 3.26
N ASP A 19 -1.06 -14.33 4.30
CA ASP A 19 -1.70 -14.87 5.49
C ASP A 19 -2.50 -13.80 6.26
N ALA A 20 -1.85 -12.67 6.59
CA ALA A 20 -2.46 -11.59 7.38
C ALA A 20 -3.70 -10.96 6.72
N TYR A 21 -3.73 -10.88 5.39
CA TYR A 21 -4.83 -10.31 4.61
C TYR A 21 -5.77 -11.37 4.00
N GLU A 22 -5.64 -12.64 4.39
CA GLU A 22 -6.47 -13.75 3.90
C GLU A 22 -6.50 -13.85 2.36
N GLY A 23 -5.36 -13.58 1.73
CA GLY A 23 -5.20 -13.62 0.28
C GLY A 23 -6.02 -12.57 -0.47
N LYS A 24 -6.36 -11.44 0.16
CA LYS A 24 -7.18 -10.38 -0.44
C LYS A 24 -6.47 -9.03 -0.46
N CYS A 25 -6.61 -8.30 -1.55
CA CYS A 25 -6.14 -6.92 -1.62
C CYS A 25 -6.76 -6.09 -0.49
N ALA A 26 -5.92 -5.35 0.23
CA ALA A 26 -6.32 -4.48 1.34
C ALA A 26 -7.30 -3.38 0.92
N ILE A 27 -7.24 -2.94 -0.34
CA ILE A 27 -8.14 -1.91 -0.87
C ILE A 27 -9.36 -2.56 -1.51
N THR A 28 -9.18 -3.36 -2.57
CA THR A 28 -10.30 -3.82 -3.42
C THR A 28 -10.94 -5.13 -2.98
N GLY A 29 -10.30 -5.88 -2.08
CA GLY A 29 -10.72 -7.24 -1.75
C GLY A 29 -10.47 -8.28 -2.86
N CYS A 30 -9.81 -7.91 -3.96
CA CYS A 30 -9.42 -8.83 -5.04
C CYS A 30 -8.65 -10.04 -4.47
N SER A 31 -9.04 -11.25 -4.86
CA SER A 31 -8.47 -12.51 -4.35
C SER A 31 -7.68 -13.32 -5.40
N ALA A 32 -7.44 -12.74 -6.58
CA ALA A 32 -6.56 -13.36 -7.59
C ALA A 32 -5.10 -13.23 -7.12
N LEU A 33 -4.56 -14.31 -6.53
CA LEU A 33 -3.27 -14.29 -5.83
C LEU A 33 -2.11 -13.84 -6.72
N GLU A 34 -2.19 -14.12 -8.02
CA GLU A 34 -1.19 -13.81 -9.04
C GLU A 34 -1.01 -12.31 -9.26
N VAL A 35 -2.05 -11.51 -9.02
CA VAL A 35 -1.99 -10.03 -9.17
C VAL A 35 -1.72 -9.32 -7.85
N LEU A 36 -1.69 -10.03 -6.73
CA LEU A 36 -1.40 -9.45 -5.43
C LEU A 36 0.11 -9.29 -5.28
N GLU A 37 0.54 -8.22 -4.61
CA GLU A 37 1.91 -7.85 -4.33
C GLU A 37 2.06 -7.38 -2.88
N ALA A 38 3.24 -7.60 -2.32
CA ALA A 38 3.61 -7.15 -0.99
C ALA A 38 4.20 -5.75 -1.08
N ALA A 39 3.38 -4.74 -0.80
CA ALA A 39 3.79 -3.35 -0.79
C ALA A 39 4.35 -2.96 0.58
N HIS A 40 5.54 -2.36 0.60
CA HIS A 40 6.06 -1.74 1.82
C HIS A 40 5.44 -0.36 2.00
N VAL A 41 5.01 -0.02 3.21
CA VAL A 41 4.53 1.34 3.52
C VAL A 41 5.71 2.32 3.54
N LEU A 42 6.75 1.99 4.31
CA LEU A 42 8.03 2.71 4.30
C LEU A 42 9.12 1.87 3.62
N PRO A 43 10.10 2.52 2.95
CA PRO A 43 11.13 1.82 2.18
C PRO A 43 11.86 0.73 2.97
N TYR A 44 12.16 -0.37 2.29
CA TYR A 44 12.97 -1.46 2.82
C TYR A 44 14.37 -0.98 3.21
N ARG A 45 14.77 -1.22 4.47
CA ARG A 45 16.12 -0.89 5.00
C ARG A 45 16.85 -2.12 5.56
N GLY A 46 16.43 -3.33 5.20
CA GLY A 46 16.93 -4.60 5.73
C GLY A 46 15.82 -5.48 6.29
N ASP A 47 16.12 -6.73 6.65
CA ASP A 47 15.12 -7.73 7.05
C ASP A 47 14.24 -7.29 8.23
N HIS A 48 14.75 -6.42 9.11
CA HIS A 48 13.98 -5.84 10.22
C HIS A 48 12.81 -4.96 9.76
N THR A 49 12.78 -4.51 8.50
CA THR A 49 11.68 -3.75 7.90
C THR A 49 10.62 -4.62 7.21
N ASN A 50 10.86 -5.94 7.10
CA ASN A 50 9.90 -6.93 6.59
C ASN A 50 8.89 -7.36 7.68
N ARG A 51 8.27 -6.36 8.32
CA ARG A 51 7.23 -6.52 9.35
C ARG A 51 5.86 -6.36 8.70
N VAL A 52 4.89 -7.16 9.13
CA VAL A 52 3.52 -7.12 8.58
C VAL A 52 2.88 -5.75 8.75
N ASP A 53 3.12 -5.08 9.90
CA ASP A 53 2.65 -3.72 10.16
C ASP A 53 3.34 -2.64 9.30
N ASN A 54 4.41 -2.97 8.57
CA ASN A 54 5.03 -2.11 7.55
C ASN A 54 4.61 -2.51 6.13
N GLY A 55 3.56 -3.31 5.98
CA GLY A 55 3.14 -3.86 4.71
C GLY A 55 1.65 -3.74 4.43
N LEU A 56 1.32 -3.64 3.14
CA LEU A 56 -0.03 -3.81 2.62
C LEU A 56 0.00 -4.88 1.52
N LEU A 57 -1.02 -5.74 1.48
CA LEU A 57 -1.22 -6.64 0.35
C LEU A 57 -2.07 -5.93 -0.71
N LEU A 58 -1.49 -5.58 -1.85
CA LEU A 58 -2.15 -4.74 -2.86
C LEU A 58 -2.20 -5.44 -4.22
N ARG A 59 -3.19 -5.09 -5.06
CA ARG A 59 -3.15 -5.41 -6.49
C ARG A 59 -1.96 -4.66 -7.12
N ALA A 60 -1.29 -5.25 -8.12
CA ALA A 60 -0.04 -4.72 -8.68
C ALA A 60 -0.13 -3.28 -9.21
N ASP A 61 -1.28 -2.89 -9.79
CA ASP A 61 -1.56 -1.51 -10.20
C ASP A 61 -1.65 -0.56 -9.00
N LEU A 62 -2.37 -0.93 -7.94
CA LEU A 62 -2.50 -0.14 -6.72
C LEU A 62 -1.18 -0.03 -5.96
N HIS A 63 -0.38 -1.10 -5.95
CA HIS A 63 0.98 -1.05 -5.43
C HIS A 63 1.82 -0.06 -6.22
N THR A 64 1.74 -0.09 -7.56
CA THR A 64 2.45 0.88 -8.41
C THR A 64 2.01 2.31 -8.12
N LEU A 65 0.71 2.57 -7.96
CA LEU A 65 0.19 3.90 -7.61
C LEU A 65 0.64 4.35 -6.22
N PHE A 66 0.66 3.43 -5.25
CA PHE A 66 1.13 3.68 -3.89
C PHE A 66 2.62 4.05 -3.85
N ASP A 67 3.46 3.29 -4.56
CA ASP A 67 4.90 3.57 -4.71
C ASP A 67 5.17 4.89 -5.45
N CYS A 68 4.35 5.22 -6.45
CA CYS A 68 4.42 6.47 -7.19
C CYS A 68 3.82 7.66 -6.41
N GLN A 69 3.39 7.45 -5.17
CA GLN A 69 2.77 8.48 -4.32
C GLN A 69 1.50 9.08 -4.95
N LEU A 70 0.79 8.32 -5.78
CA LEU A 70 -0.48 8.72 -6.40
C LEU A 70 -1.70 8.24 -5.60
N LEU A 71 -1.49 7.32 -4.67
CA LEU A 71 -2.50 6.76 -3.78
C LEU A 71 -1.89 6.63 -2.38
N TRP A 72 -2.63 7.02 -1.34
CA TRP A 72 -2.22 6.81 0.06
C TRP A 72 -3.41 6.45 0.95
N ILE A 73 -3.13 6.08 2.19
CA ILE A 73 -4.16 5.78 3.20
C ILE A 73 -4.21 6.92 4.22
N THR A 74 -5.42 7.39 4.54
CA THR A 74 -5.65 8.45 5.53
C THR A 74 -5.58 7.93 6.97
N ALA A 75 -5.60 8.84 7.95
CA ALA A 75 -5.63 8.48 9.37
C ALA A 75 -6.89 7.68 9.76
N GLU A 76 -7.97 7.84 9.01
CA GLU A 76 -9.25 7.13 9.15
C GLU A 76 -9.24 5.75 8.48
N ASN A 77 -8.08 5.31 7.97
CA ASN A 77 -7.92 4.08 7.19
C ASN A 77 -8.82 4.05 5.94
N THR A 78 -8.89 5.17 5.22
CA THR A 78 -9.55 5.25 3.91
C THR A 78 -8.56 5.59 2.82
N VAL A 79 -8.87 5.26 1.57
CA VAL A 79 -8.02 5.57 0.42
C VAL A 79 -8.17 7.05 0.03
N ALA A 80 -7.06 7.71 -0.23
CA ALA A 80 -7.00 9.03 -0.85
C ALA A 80 -6.14 8.99 -2.11
N LEU A 81 -6.52 9.77 -3.10
CA LEU A 81 -5.92 9.78 -4.43
C LEU A 81 -5.33 11.15 -4.77
N ALA A 82 -4.26 11.13 -5.57
CA ALA A 82 -3.71 12.32 -6.19
C ALA A 82 -4.72 12.93 -7.18
N PRO A 83 -4.70 14.25 -7.40
CA PRO A 83 -5.62 14.93 -8.32
C PRO A 83 -5.67 14.30 -9.72
N ALA A 84 -4.52 13.88 -10.25
CA ALA A 84 -4.40 13.24 -11.55
C ALA A 84 -5.20 11.93 -11.69
N LEU A 85 -5.51 11.23 -10.59
CA LEU A 85 -6.31 10.01 -10.61
C LEU A 85 -7.81 10.27 -10.47
N LEU A 86 -8.23 11.45 -10.02
CA LEU A 86 -9.65 11.78 -9.82
C LEU A 86 -10.43 11.86 -11.14
N ALA A 87 -9.75 12.07 -12.27
CA ALA A 87 -10.32 12.06 -13.61
C ALA A 87 -10.19 10.70 -14.33
N THR A 88 -9.88 9.63 -13.60
CA THR A 88 -9.68 8.28 -14.14
C THR A 88 -10.60 7.28 -13.47
N ASP A 89 -10.62 6.04 -13.95
CA ASP A 89 -11.42 4.96 -13.36
C ASP A 89 -11.05 4.65 -11.90
N TYR A 90 -9.87 5.08 -11.42
CA TYR A 90 -9.48 4.91 -10.01
C TYR A 90 -10.28 5.78 -9.05
N VAL A 91 -11.01 6.80 -9.53
CA VAL A 91 -11.83 7.68 -8.68
C VAL A 91 -12.84 6.90 -7.81
N SER A 92 -13.29 5.73 -8.26
CA SER A 92 -14.17 4.85 -7.49
C SER A 92 -13.55 4.35 -6.18
N LEU A 93 -12.23 4.41 -6.05
CA LEU A 93 -11.50 4.00 -4.84
C LEU A 93 -11.37 5.15 -3.82
N GLN A 94 -11.67 6.40 -4.19
CA GLN A 94 -11.59 7.53 -3.27
C GLN A 94 -12.52 7.30 -2.06
N GLY A 95 -11.99 7.41 -0.85
CA GLY A 95 -12.72 7.19 0.39
C GLY A 95 -13.03 5.73 0.71
N GLN A 96 -12.58 4.78 -0.11
CA GLN A 96 -12.79 3.36 0.16
C GLN A 96 -12.09 2.95 1.46
N ALA A 97 -12.82 2.26 2.34
CA ALA A 97 -12.26 1.77 3.60
C ALA A 97 -11.20 0.69 3.34
N LEU A 98 -10.07 0.81 4.04
CA LEU A 98 -9.01 -0.18 4.03
C LEU A 98 -9.48 -1.42 4.81
N ARG A 99 -9.35 -2.60 4.21
CA ARG A 99 -9.41 -3.87 4.94
C ARG A 99 -8.20 -3.97 5.85
N LEU A 100 -8.44 -4.14 7.14
CA LEU A 100 -7.41 -4.43 8.13
C LEU A 100 -7.30 -5.95 8.38
N PRO A 101 -6.09 -6.47 8.67
CA PRO A 101 -5.92 -7.84 9.14
C PRO A 101 -6.75 -8.13 10.40
N ALA A 102 -7.19 -9.39 10.57
CA ALA A 102 -7.96 -9.78 11.75
C ALA A 102 -7.20 -9.58 13.07
N SER A 103 -5.88 -9.78 13.05
CA SER A 103 -5.00 -9.53 14.19
C SER A 103 -4.58 -8.06 14.24
N ARG A 104 -4.88 -7.39 15.36
CA ARG A 104 -4.45 -6.01 15.62
C ARG A 104 -2.93 -5.83 15.56
N ALA A 105 -2.16 -6.85 15.91
CA ALA A 105 -0.70 -6.80 15.84
C ALA A 105 -0.17 -6.70 14.39
N ASN A 106 -0.99 -7.07 13.42
CA ASN A 106 -0.68 -7.02 11.98
C ASN A 106 -1.28 -5.79 11.30
N HIS A 107 -2.00 -4.92 12.01
CA HIS A 107 -2.50 -3.69 11.42
C HIS A 107 -1.33 -2.83 10.89
N PRO A 108 -1.50 -2.16 9.75
CA PRO A 108 -0.49 -1.24 9.25
C PRO A 108 -0.22 -0.16 10.31
N ASN A 109 1.05 0.15 10.50
CA ASN A 109 1.50 1.08 11.52
C ASN A 109 0.99 2.48 11.18
N PRO A 110 0.21 3.14 12.05
CA PRO A 110 -0.40 4.43 11.75
C PRO A 110 0.65 5.53 11.53
N ALA A 111 1.80 5.46 12.21
CA ALA A 111 2.88 6.43 12.01
C ALA A 111 3.54 6.28 10.62
N HIS A 112 3.69 5.04 10.15
CA HIS A 112 4.23 4.76 8.81
C HIS A 112 3.27 5.23 7.72
N LEU A 113 1.96 4.96 7.87
CA LEU A 113 0.93 5.45 6.95
C LEU A 113 0.92 6.99 6.91
N ALA A 114 0.98 7.64 8.07
CA ALA A 114 1.02 9.09 8.15
C ALA A 114 2.28 9.68 7.51
N GLU A 115 3.43 9.02 7.61
CA GLU A 115 4.66 9.44 6.94
C GLU A 115 4.57 9.32 5.41
N HIS A 116 4.07 8.18 4.91
CA HIS A 116 3.81 8.01 3.48
C HIS A 116 2.80 9.04 2.94
N ALA A 117 1.70 9.28 3.67
CA ALA A 117 0.70 10.29 3.32
C ALA A 117 1.30 11.70 3.26
N ARG A 118 2.14 12.09 4.24
CA ARG A 118 2.84 13.38 4.20
C ARG A 118 3.72 13.52 2.95
N ALA A 119 4.42 12.46 2.57
CA ALA A 119 5.25 12.48 1.37
C ALA A 119 4.40 12.61 0.09
N CYS A 120 3.23 11.96 0.04
CA CYS A 120 2.26 12.13 -1.05
C CYS A 120 1.74 13.57 -1.11
N HIS A 121 1.31 14.16 0.00
CA HIS A 121 0.85 15.54 0.05
C HIS A 121 1.94 16.52 -0.40
N ALA A 122 3.17 16.36 0.08
CA ALA A 122 4.29 17.21 -0.32
C ALA A 122 4.54 17.16 -1.83
N ARG A 123 4.41 15.99 -2.47
CA ARG A 123 4.57 15.83 -3.92
C ARG A 123 3.53 16.63 -4.72
N HIS A 124 2.27 16.69 -4.25
CA HIS A 124 1.15 17.26 -5.01
C HIS A 124 0.82 18.70 -4.65
N LEU A 125 1.25 19.19 -3.49
CA LEU A 125 1.19 20.62 -3.17
C LEU A 125 2.11 21.44 -4.08
N LEU A 126 3.24 20.87 -4.51
CA LEU A 126 4.22 21.52 -5.38
C LEU A 126 3.83 21.57 -6.88
N GLN A 127 2.66 21.03 -7.24
CA GLN A 127 2.19 20.96 -8.63
C GLN A 127 0.95 21.82 -8.89
N SER A 128 0.53 22.61 -7.90
CA SER A 128 -0.66 23.46 -7.94
C SER A 128 -0.36 24.96 -8.15
N ASP A 129 0.91 25.30 -8.42
CA ASP A 129 1.40 26.65 -8.76
C ASP A 129 1.78 26.77 -10.25
#